data_AF-A0A1H4I543-F1
#
_entry.id   AF-A0A1H4I543-F1
#
_cell.length_a   1.000
_cell.length_b   1.000
_cell.length_c   1.000
_cell.angle_alpha   90.00
_cell.angle_beta   90.00
_cell.angle_gamma   90.00
#
_symmetry.space_group_name_H-M   'P 1'
#
loop_
_entity.id
_entity.type
_entity.pdbx_description
1 polymer ?
#
loop_
_entity_poly.entity_id
_entity_poly.type
_entity_poly.pdbx_seq_one_letter_code
_entity_poly.pdbx_strand_id
1 'polypeptide(L)'
;MGVSPWSRVRLYCERMPSHRELVRFGAVVAARRSWLGLTRDQVHAAGGPADTTLARIENPTSTTAPPRARTLRRLDEGLRWSPGSAARTLAGGEPDPLDVESTEDSELSAAPNPLNFSKLEISVELVRGLLTTADAVYDVLTRRDLPEAWMPVAEKAADELASIIRKLSAAYATEVLERAGGPGRVLTPAVEMAYREHLSSSAQSADPEIAEEQLYRRWLAGKEQDLDEVTREAFVRRWQAKQRVLQARKS
;
A
#
# COMPACT_ATOMS: atom_id res chain seq x y z
N MET A 1 -25.96 10.88 -49.79
CA MET A 1 -25.56 12.27 -49.43
C MET A 1 -26.81 12.96 -48.90
N GLY A 2 -26.87 13.60 -47.74
CA GLY A 2 -25.85 13.87 -46.73
C GLY A 2 -26.47 13.77 -45.35
N VAL A 3 -25.71 13.19 -44.43
CA VAL A 3 -26.03 13.19 -43.00
C VAL A 3 -25.96 14.64 -42.54
N SER A 4 -27.05 15.13 -41.94
CA SER A 4 -27.16 16.50 -41.44
C SER A 4 -25.98 16.85 -40.52
N PRO A 5 -25.35 18.04 -40.66
CA PRO A 5 -24.23 18.46 -39.80
C PRO A 5 -24.59 18.55 -38.31
N TRP A 6 -25.87 18.48 -37.98
CA TRP A 6 -26.39 18.67 -36.62
C TRP A 6 -26.52 17.36 -35.82
N SER A 7 -26.24 16.20 -36.42
CA SER A 7 -26.29 14.90 -35.72
C SER A 7 -25.08 14.63 -34.83
N ARG A 8 -24.04 15.49 -34.86
CA ARG A 8 -22.77 15.29 -34.15
C ARG A 8 -22.57 16.22 -32.94
N VAL A 9 -23.60 16.96 -32.51
CA VAL A 9 -23.52 17.91 -31.37
C VAL A 9 -24.22 17.38 -30.11
N ARG A 10 -24.87 16.21 -30.16
CA ARG A 10 -25.67 15.68 -29.05
C ARG A 10 -25.07 14.44 -28.37
N LEU A 11 -23.73 14.36 -28.29
CA LEU A 11 -22.98 13.30 -27.58
C LEU A 11 -22.01 13.83 -26.50
N TYR A 12 -22.09 15.12 -26.15
CA TYR A 12 -21.34 15.70 -25.03
C TYR A 12 -22.30 16.24 -23.95
N CYS A 13 -23.29 15.45 -23.54
CA CYS A 13 -23.79 15.59 -22.17
C CYS A 13 -22.78 14.87 -21.27
N GLU A 14 -21.69 15.56 -20.96
CA GLU A 14 -20.74 15.15 -19.93
C GLU A 14 -21.52 14.80 -18.66
N ARG A 15 -21.42 13.55 -18.22
CA ARG A 15 -21.87 13.13 -16.89
C ARG A 15 -21.20 14.04 -15.88
N MET A 16 -21.94 15.01 -15.33
CA MET A 16 -21.41 15.86 -14.28
C MET A 16 -21.03 14.96 -13.09
N PRO A 17 -19.82 15.12 -12.52
CA PRO A 17 -19.41 14.37 -11.36
C PRO A 17 -20.43 14.53 -10.23
N SER A 18 -20.93 13.41 -9.72
CA SER A 18 -21.80 13.35 -8.56
C SER A 18 -21.06 13.86 -7.32
N HIS A 19 -21.81 14.28 -6.29
CA HIS A 19 -21.21 14.69 -5.02
C HIS A 19 -20.30 13.59 -4.43
N ARG A 20 -20.67 12.31 -4.59
CA ARG A 20 -19.84 11.17 -4.18
C ARG A 20 -18.51 11.09 -4.94
N GLU A 21 -18.52 11.36 -6.25
CA GLU A 21 -17.29 11.42 -7.06
C GLU A 21 -16.41 12.61 -6.66
N LEU A 22 -17.01 13.75 -6.31
CA LEU A 22 -16.28 14.90 -5.78
C LEU A 22 -15.66 14.60 -4.41
N VAL A 23 -16.38 13.93 -3.50
CA VAL A 23 -15.84 13.50 -2.19
C VAL A 23 -14.65 12.56 -2.38
N ARG A 24 -14.77 11.58 -3.27
CA ARG A 24 -13.66 10.67 -3.60
C ARG A 24 -12.46 11.44 -4.16
N PHE A 25 -12.71 12.31 -5.14
CA PHE A 25 -11.67 13.13 -5.76
C PHE A 25 -10.94 14.00 -4.73
N GLY A 26 -11.69 14.65 -3.83
CA GLY A 26 -11.15 15.44 -2.72
C GLY A 26 -10.28 14.62 -1.78
N ALA A 27 -10.71 13.40 -1.43
CA ALA A 27 -9.93 12.49 -0.61
C ALA A 27 -8.61 12.06 -1.28
N VAL A 28 -8.62 11.75 -2.58
CA VAL A 28 -7.41 11.39 -3.33
C VAL A 28 -6.43 12.56 -3.39
N VAL A 29 -6.92 13.78 -3.66
CA VAL A 29 -6.12 15.01 -3.66
C VAL A 29 -5.49 15.27 -2.29
N ALA A 30 -6.28 15.16 -1.21
CA ALA A 30 -5.81 15.36 0.16
C ALA A 30 -4.77 14.30 0.58
N ALA A 31 -5.00 13.03 0.22
CA ALA A 31 -4.08 11.94 0.50
C ALA A 31 -2.74 12.16 -0.21
N ARG A 32 -2.76 12.53 -1.50
CA ARG A 32 -1.54 12.81 -2.26
C ARG A 32 -0.77 14.00 -1.70
N ARG A 33 -1.45 15.11 -1.40
CA ARG A 33 -0.80 16.27 -0.77
C ARG A 33 -0.13 15.90 0.55
N SER A 34 -0.83 15.10 1.37
CA SER A 34 -0.31 14.63 2.67
C SER A 34 0.88 13.69 2.49
N TRP A 35 0.84 12.79 1.51
CA TRP A 35 1.96 11.91 1.16
C TRP A 35 3.21 12.69 0.73
N LEU A 36 3.03 13.78 -0.01
CA LEU A 36 4.11 14.71 -0.39
C LEU A 36 4.62 15.59 0.77
N GLY A 37 3.97 15.54 1.94
CA GLY A 37 4.30 16.41 3.07
C GLY A 37 4.04 17.90 2.81
N LEU A 38 3.17 18.24 1.86
CA LEU A 38 2.93 19.62 1.45
C LEU A 38 1.75 20.25 2.20
N THR A 39 1.95 21.49 2.65
CA THR A 39 0.85 22.40 2.97
C THR A 39 0.16 22.85 1.68
N ARG A 40 -1.06 23.37 1.80
CA ARG A 40 -1.80 23.87 0.62
C ARG A 40 -1.12 25.08 -0.03
N ASP A 41 -0.49 25.93 0.76
CA ASP A 41 0.34 27.04 0.25
C ASP A 41 1.56 26.54 -0.53
N GLN A 42 2.21 25.48 -0.06
CA GLN A 42 3.32 24.85 -0.78
C GLN A 42 2.86 24.17 -2.08
N VAL A 43 1.66 23.58 -2.12
CA VAL A 43 1.06 23.10 -3.36
C VAL A 43 0.84 24.26 -4.34
N HIS A 44 0.36 25.41 -3.85
CA HIS A 44 0.20 26.60 -4.69
C HIS A 44 1.54 27.10 -5.24
N ALA A 45 2.58 27.17 -4.41
CA ALA A 45 3.94 27.54 -4.80
C ALA A 45 4.54 26.58 -5.83
N ALA A 46 4.14 25.30 -5.80
CA ALA A 46 4.53 24.28 -6.78
C ALA A 46 3.71 24.30 -8.09
N GLY A 47 2.92 25.35 -8.36
CA GLY A 47 2.07 25.48 -9.56
C GLY A 47 0.60 25.06 -9.34
N GLY A 48 0.31 24.46 -8.19
CA GLY A 48 -1.02 24.04 -7.75
C GLY A 48 -2.04 25.17 -7.64
N PRO A 49 -3.35 24.83 -7.53
CA PRO A 49 -4.41 25.83 -7.32
C PRO A 49 -4.19 26.61 -6.01
N ALA A 50 -4.80 27.79 -5.90
CA ALA A 50 -4.72 28.59 -4.69
C ALA A 50 -5.25 27.83 -3.46
N ASP A 51 -4.74 28.11 -2.27
CA ASP A 51 -5.10 27.41 -1.02
C ASP A 51 -6.62 27.29 -0.83
N THR A 52 -7.36 28.40 -0.94
CA THR A 52 -8.84 28.40 -0.81
C THR A 52 -9.55 27.53 -1.86
N THR A 53 -8.96 27.38 -3.05
CA THR A 53 -9.48 26.51 -4.11
C THR A 53 -9.15 25.05 -3.80
N LEU A 54 -7.94 24.77 -3.33
CA LEU A 54 -7.52 23.42 -2.94
C LEU A 54 -8.31 22.92 -1.73
N ALA A 55 -8.51 23.77 -0.70
CA ALA A 55 -9.33 23.46 0.46
C ALA A 55 -10.78 23.09 0.10
N ARG A 56 -11.37 23.80 -0.88
CA ARG A 56 -12.72 23.51 -1.39
C ARG A 56 -12.79 22.20 -2.17
N ILE A 57 -11.70 21.82 -2.85
CA ILE A 57 -11.60 20.55 -3.58
C ILE A 57 -11.45 19.39 -2.60
N GLU A 58 -10.64 19.54 -1.57
CA GLU A 58 -10.43 18.52 -0.53
C GLU A 58 -11.66 18.30 0.36
N ASN A 59 -12.46 19.34 0.55
CA ASN A 59 -13.65 19.31 1.41
C ASN A 59 -14.90 19.75 0.61
N PRO A 60 -15.37 18.93 -0.35
CA PRO A 60 -16.52 19.29 -1.15
C PRO A 60 -17.81 19.19 -0.32
N THR A 61 -18.71 20.12 -0.55
CA THR A 61 -20.09 20.12 -0.04
C THR A 61 -21.05 19.67 -1.14
N SER A 62 -22.32 19.43 -0.82
CA SER A 62 -23.35 19.07 -1.80
C SER A 62 -23.52 20.13 -2.90
N THR A 63 -23.12 21.37 -2.64
CA THR A 63 -23.16 22.50 -3.58
C THR A 63 -21.82 22.78 -4.26
N THR A 64 -20.76 22.02 -3.97
CA THR A 64 -19.44 22.24 -4.58
C THR A 64 -19.49 21.92 -6.07
N ALA A 65 -19.18 22.91 -6.90
CA ALA A 65 -19.04 22.72 -8.34
C ALA A 65 -17.77 21.93 -8.68
N PRO A 66 -17.79 21.07 -9.71
CA PRO A 66 -16.59 20.38 -10.18
C PRO A 66 -15.44 21.34 -10.57
N PRO A 67 -14.17 20.96 -10.32
CA PRO A 67 -13.03 21.75 -10.74
C PRO A 67 -12.98 21.92 -12.27
N ARG A 68 -12.68 23.13 -12.73
CA ARG A 68 -12.51 23.40 -14.17
C ARG A 68 -11.21 22.77 -14.69
N ALA A 69 -11.13 22.55 -16.00
CA ALA A 69 -9.94 21.98 -16.66
C ALA A 69 -8.61 22.69 -16.31
N ARG A 70 -8.63 24.03 -16.17
CA ARG A 70 -7.45 24.79 -15.71
C ARG A 70 -7.03 24.41 -14.29
N THR A 71 -7.98 24.20 -13.39
CA THR A 71 -7.72 23.78 -12.01
C THR A 71 -7.19 22.36 -11.96
N LEU A 72 -7.72 21.45 -12.81
CA LEU A 72 -7.22 20.08 -12.92
C LEU A 72 -5.77 20.03 -13.39
N ARG A 73 -5.39 20.82 -14.41
CA ARG A 73 -3.97 20.91 -14.84
C ARG A 73 -3.05 21.42 -13.74
N ARG A 74 -3.49 22.43 -12.99
CA ARG A 74 -2.73 22.93 -11.84
C ARG A 74 -2.60 21.87 -10.75
N LEU A 75 -3.62 21.02 -10.54
CA LEU A 75 -3.49 19.89 -9.62
C LEU A 75 -2.44 18.89 -10.11
N ASP A 76 -2.38 18.60 -11.42
CA ASP A 76 -1.32 17.75 -11.99
C ASP A 76 0.07 18.33 -11.67
N GLU A 77 0.26 19.63 -11.90
CA GLU A 77 1.51 20.34 -11.60
C GLU A 77 1.86 20.32 -10.09
N GLY A 78 0.95 20.81 -9.25
CA GLY A 78 1.19 21.00 -7.81
C GLY A 78 1.26 19.70 -7.01
N LEU A 79 0.68 18.60 -7.51
CA LEU A 79 0.70 17.27 -6.87
C LEU A 79 1.63 16.28 -7.56
N ARG A 80 2.42 16.74 -8.54
CA ARG A 80 3.39 15.93 -9.29
C ARG A 80 2.74 14.70 -9.93
N TRP A 81 1.58 14.90 -10.55
CA TRP A 81 0.96 13.88 -11.40
C TRP A 81 1.26 14.11 -12.86
N SER A 82 1.23 13.03 -13.65
CA SER A 82 1.33 13.12 -15.10
C SER A 82 0.15 13.93 -15.66
N PRO A 83 0.36 14.74 -16.72
CA PRO A 83 -0.68 15.60 -17.25
C PRO A 83 -1.97 14.84 -17.59
N GLY A 84 -3.11 15.30 -17.06
CA GLY A 84 -4.43 14.68 -17.24
C GLY A 84 -4.82 13.69 -16.14
N SER A 85 -3.94 13.39 -15.19
CA SER A 85 -4.21 12.52 -14.06
C SER A 85 -5.38 13.01 -13.21
N ALA A 86 -5.41 14.30 -12.84
CA ALA A 86 -6.50 14.87 -12.05
C ALA A 86 -7.86 14.76 -12.75
N ALA A 87 -7.90 14.93 -14.08
CA ALA A 87 -9.12 14.75 -14.84
C ALA A 87 -9.58 13.27 -14.85
N ARG A 88 -8.63 12.34 -15.02
CA ARG A 88 -8.89 10.90 -14.94
C ARG A 88 -9.40 10.50 -13.55
N THR A 89 -8.79 11.03 -12.49
CA THR A 89 -9.19 10.77 -11.11
C THR A 89 -10.59 11.29 -10.82
N LEU A 90 -10.92 12.50 -11.30
CA LEU A 90 -12.27 13.06 -11.17
C LEU A 90 -13.31 12.22 -11.92
N ALA A 91 -12.95 11.63 -13.05
CA ALA A 91 -13.80 10.73 -13.82
C ALA A 91 -13.96 9.33 -13.20
N GLY A 92 -13.20 9.03 -12.14
CA GLY A 92 -13.29 7.77 -11.41
C GLY A 92 -12.11 6.81 -11.62
N GLY A 93 -11.06 7.19 -12.35
CA GLY A 93 -9.82 6.41 -12.46
C GLY A 93 -8.79 6.75 -11.37
N GLU A 94 -7.58 6.18 -11.48
CA GLU A 94 -6.47 6.47 -10.55
C GLU A 94 -5.51 7.52 -11.12
N PRO A 95 -4.92 8.39 -10.27
CA PRO A 95 -3.88 9.31 -10.69
C PRO A 95 -2.57 8.56 -11.00
N ASP A 96 -1.72 9.16 -11.81
CA ASP A 96 -0.44 8.60 -12.22
C ASP A 96 0.69 9.55 -11.75
N PRO A 97 1.41 9.24 -10.65
CA PRO A 97 2.42 10.12 -10.09
C PRO A 97 3.75 10.12 -10.85
N LEU A 98 4.41 11.28 -10.95
CA LEU A 98 5.69 11.45 -11.65
C LEU A 98 6.91 11.02 -10.81
N ASP A 99 6.72 10.77 -9.51
CA ASP A 99 7.77 10.41 -8.56
C ASP A 99 7.78 8.93 -8.18
N VAL A 100 6.97 8.11 -8.84
CA VAL A 100 7.04 6.63 -8.77
C VAL A 100 7.90 6.03 -9.88
N GLU A 101 8.68 6.83 -10.60
CA GLU A 101 9.77 6.30 -11.43
C GLU A 101 10.88 5.72 -10.52
N SER A 102 11.05 4.40 -10.59
CA SER A 102 12.13 3.59 -10.02
C SER A 102 12.25 3.57 -8.48
N THR A 103 11.55 2.62 -7.86
CA THR A 103 11.78 2.14 -6.49
C THR A 103 13.13 1.45 -6.26
N GLU A 104 14.17 1.75 -7.07
CA GLU A 104 15.46 1.08 -6.96
C GLU A 104 16.62 2.01 -6.54
N ASP A 105 16.52 3.34 -6.62
CA ASP A 105 17.69 4.22 -6.39
C ASP A 105 17.53 5.34 -5.33
N SER A 106 16.45 5.41 -4.56
CA SER A 106 16.24 6.50 -3.59
C SER A 106 16.44 6.11 -2.13
N GLU A 107 17.65 5.67 -1.77
CA GLU A 107 18.13 5.72 -0.37
C GLU A 107 18.88 7.03 -0.05
N LEU A 108 19.03 7.94 -1.01
CA LEU A 108 19.73 9.21 -0.81
C LEU A 108 18.87 10.37 -1.32
N SER A 109 18.41 11.22 -0.40
CA SER A 109 17.77 12.53 -0.66
C SER A 109 16.26 12.56 -0.94
N ALA A 110 15.46 12.23 0.08
CA ALA A 110 14.19 12.91 0.32
C ALA A 110 14.17 13.39 1.79
N ALA A 111 13.68 14.61 2.03
CA ALA A 111 13.46 15.11 3.39
C ALA A 111 12.61 14.07 4.17
N PRO A 112 12.91 13.81 5.45
CA PRO A 112 12.32 12.68 6.15
C PRO A 112 10.83 12.92 6.33
N ASN A 113 10.00 12.16 5.59
CA ASN A 113 8.60 12.00 5.92
C ASN A 113 8.57 11.21 7.24
N PRO A 114 8.17 11.82 8.38
CA PRO A 114 8.24 11.18 9.69
C PRO A 114 7.24 10.03 9.85
N LEU A 115 6.44 9.72 8.83
CA LEU A 115 5.47 8.63 8.80
C LEU A 115 5.71 7.63 7.67
N ASN A 116 6.71 7.83 6.80
CA ASN A 116 7.10 6.84 5.80
C ASN A 116 8.11 5.86 6.40
N PHE A 117 7.62 5.01 7.30
CA PHE A 117 8.39 3.87 7.75
C PHE A 117 8.08 2.68 6.84
N SER A 118 8.91 2.47 5.83
CA SER A 118 8.94 1.19 5.10
C SER A 118 9.21 0.02 6.04
N LYS A 119 9.84 0.27 7.21
CA LYS A 119 10.09 -0.70 8.29
C LYS A 119 9.95 -0.03 9.67
N LEU A 120 8.98 -0.46 10.47
CA LEU A 120 8.81 -0.07 11.88
C LEU A 120 9.48 -1.13 12.78
N GLU A 121 10.39 -0.72 13.66
CA GLU A 121 10.93 -1.63 14.68
C GLU A 121 9.89 -1.82 15.79
N ILE A 122 9.21 -2.96 15.75
CA ILE A 122 8.24 -3.36 16.77
C ILE A 122 8.90 -4.40 17.69
N SER A 123 8.74 -4.24 19.00
CA SER A 123 9.22 -5.25 19.96
C SER A 123 8.52 -6.59 19.71
N VAL A 124 9.28 -7.69 19.81
CA VAL A 124 8.74 -9.06 19.70
C VAL A 124 7.56 -9.27 20.64
N GLU A 125 7.65 -8.70 21.84
CA GLU A 125 6.63 -8.82 22.88
C GLU A 125 5.33 -8.10 22.51
N LEU A 126 5.40 -6.93 21.87
CA LEU A 126 4.21 -6.22 21.39
C LEU A 126 3.52 -6.98 20.26
N VAL A 127 4.30 -7.53 19.32
CA VAL A 127 3.75 -8.37 18.24
C VAL A 127 3.09 -9.62 18.84
N ARG A 128 3.77 -10.29 19.77
CA ARG A 128 3.23 -11.45 20.47
C ARG A 128 1.93 -11.12 21.20
N GLY A 129 1.89 -10.01 21.95
CA GLY A 129 0.68 -9.56 22.65
C GLY A 129 -0.47 -9.26 21.71
N LEU A 130 -0.20 -8.65 20.55
CA LEU A 130 -1.19 -8.41 19.51
C LEU A 130 -1.74 -9.72 18.93
N LEU A 131 -0.86 -10.66 18.57
CA LEU A 131 -1.26 -11.98 18.05
C LEU A 131 -2.13 -12.73 19.05
N THR A 132 -1.71 -12.81 20.33
CA THR A 132 -2.50 -13.48 21.39
C THR A 132 -3.86 -12.81 21.61
N THR A 133 -3.93 -11.48 21.56
CA THR A 133 -5.20 -10.76 21.70
C THR A 133 -6.11 -11.02 20.51
N ALA A 134 -5.55 -11.05 19.31
CA ALA A 134 -6.30 -11.35 18.09
C ALA A 134 -6.87 -12.77 18.10
N ASP A 135 -6.11 -13.77 18.56
CA ASP A 135 -6.59 -15.15 18.71
C ASP A 135 -7.80 -15.20 19.65
N ALA A 136 -7.72 -14.53 20.82
CA ALA A 136 -8.82 -14.48 21.77
C ALA A 136 -10.09 -13.82 21.18
N VAL A 137 -9.92 -12.77 20.37
CA VAL A 137 -11.04 -12.12 19.67
C VAL A 137 -11.60 -13.03 18.58
N TYR A 138 -10.75 -13.68 17.80
CA TYR A 138 -11.15 -14.62 16.76
C TYR A 138 -11.96 -15.80 17.33
N ASP A 139 -11.51 -16.36 18.46
CA ASP A 139 -12.22 -17.42 19.16
C ASP A 139 -13.64 -16.98 19.56
N VAL A 140 -13.80 -15.76 20.08
CA VAL A 140 -15.12 -15.21 20.43
C VAL A 140 -16.00 -15.02 19.20
N LEU A 141 -15.44 -14.49 18.11
CA LEU A 141 -16.18 -14.21 16.88
C LEU A 141 -16.60 -15.47 16.12
N THR A 142 -15.90 -16.59 16.32
CA THR A 142 -16.19 -17.87 15.65
C THR A 142 -16.98 -18.84 16.52
N ARG A 143 -17.46 -18.38 17.68
CA ARG A 143 -18.32 -19.18 18.56
C ARG A 143 -19.64 -19.56 17.87
N ARG A 144 -19.99 -20.84 18.01
CA ARG A 144 -21.22 -21.41 17.42
C ARG A 144 -22.51 -21.02 18.14
N ASP A 145 -22.41 -20.40 19.31
CA ASP A 145 -23.56 -19.97 20.12
C ASP A 145 -23.85 -18.47 20.03
N LEU A 146 -23.23 -17.77 19.08
CA LEU A 146 -23.59 -16.39 18.77
C LEU A 146 -25.03 -16.33 18.23
N PRO A 147 -25.83 -15.30 18.60
CA PRO A 147 -27.16 -15.15 18.02
C PRO A 147 -27.08 -14.98 16.51
N GLU A 148 -27.99 -15.62 15.77
CA GLU A 148 -27.99 -15.68 14.30
C GLU A 148 -27.86 -14.30 13.63
N ALA A 149 -28.48 -13.28 14.24
CA ALA A 149 -28.42 -11.88 13.77
C ALA A 149 -27.01 -11.29 13.74
N TRP A 150 -26.08 -11.80 14.55
CA TRP A 150 -24.70 -11.32 14.63
C TRP A 150 -23.72 -12.15 13.80
N MET A 151 -24.09 -13.36 13.38
CA MET A 151 -23.18 -14.27 12.66
C MET A 151 -22.57 -13.65 11.40
N PRO A 152 -23.33 -12.97 10.50
CA PRO A 152 -22.72 -12.38 9.31
C PRO A 152 -21.70 -11.28 9.62
N VAL A 153 -21.92 -10.53 10.71
CA VAL A 153 -21.00 -9.49 11.16
C VAL A 153 -19.76 -10.10 11.81
N ALA A 154 -19.95 -11.16 12.60
CA ALA A 154 -18.87 -11.88 13.28
C ALA A 154 -17.95 -12.62 12.30
N GLU A 155 -18.52 -13.30 11.30
CA GLU A 155 -17.78 -13.96 10.21
C GLU A 155 -16.92 -12.95 9.45
N LYS A 156 -17.53 -11.84 9.01
CA LYS A 156 -16.79 -10.78 8.31
C LYS A 156 -15.66 -10.20 9.16
N ALA A 157 -15.92 -9.92 10.43
CA ALA A 157 -14.91 -9.39 11.34
C ALA A 157 -13.77 -10.39 11.60
N ALA A 158 -14.09 -11.68 11.73
CA ALA A 158 -13.11 -12.74 11.88
C ALA A 158 -12.22 -12.88 10.64
N ASP A 159 -12.82 -12.81 9.44
CA ASP A 159 -12.09 -12.86 8.17
C ASP A 159 -11.15 -11.66 7.99
N GLU A 160 -11.64 -10.44 8.29
CA GLU A 160 -10.84 -9.21 8.24
C GLU A 160 -9.67 -9.26 9.24
N LEU A 161 -9.93 -9.69 10.49
CA LEU A 161 -8.91 -9.83 11.52
C LEU A 161 -7.85 -10.88 11.12
N ALA A 162 -8.29 -12.06 10.69
CA ALA A 162 -7.39 -13.11 10.26
C ALA A 162 -6.55 -12.67 9.05
N SER A 163 -7.11 -11.89 8.12
CA SER A 163 -6.38 -11.32 6.98
C SER A 163 -5.28 -10.36 7.43
N ILE A 164 -5.58 -9.44 8.35
CA ILE A 164 -4.61 -8.49 8.90
C ILE A 164 -3.49 -9.23 9.64
N ILE A 165 -3.84 -10.20 10.48
CA ILE A 165 -2.88 -10.99 11.26
C ILE A 165 -1.97 -11.80 10.35
N ARG A 166 -2.50 -12.43 9.30
CA ARG A 166 -1.67 -13.13 8.30
C ARG A 166 -0.67 -12.20 7.64
N LYS A 167 -1.09 -11.01 7.19
CA LYS A 167 -0.20 -10.02 6.56
C LYS A 167 0.89 -9.54 7.51
N LEU A 168 0.52 -9.22 8.75
CA LEU A 168 1.47 -8.79 9.78
C LEU A 168 2.47 -9.90 10.11
N SER A 169 1.98 -11.12 10.30
CA SER A 169 2.81 -12.28 10.62
C SER A 169 3.78 -12.60 9.48
N ALA A 170 3.36 -12.47 8.22
CA ALA A 170 4.21 -12.73 7.06
C ALA A 170 5.32 -11.67 6.93
N ALA A 171 4.99 -10.38 7.12
CA ALA A 171 5.97 -9.29 7.13
C ALA A 171 6.98 -9.46 8.26
N TYR A 172 6.51 -9.80 9.46
CA TYR A 172 7.36 -10.03 10.62
C TYR A 172 8.23 -11.29 10.46
N ALA A 173 7.70 -12.36 9.87
CA ALA A 173 8.46 -13.56 9.55
C ALA A 173 9.62 -13.23 8.60
N THR A 174 9.37 -12.47 7.52
CA THR A 174 10.43 -12.03 6.61
C THR A 174 11.52 -11.27 7.36
N GLU A 175 11.14 -10.29 8.19
CA GLU A 175 12.10 -9.46 8.94
C GLU A 175 12.95 -10.29 9.92
N VAL A 176 12.35 -11.26 10.62
CA VAL A 176 13.09 -12.15 11.54
C VAL A 176 13.99 -13.11 10.77
N LEU A 177 13.53 -13.66 9.64
CA LEU A 177 14.31 -14.57 8.81
C LEU A 177 15.47 -13.84 8.10
N GLU A 178 15.30 -12.59 7.68
CA GLU A 178 16.39 -11.79 7.12
C GLU A 178 17.51 -11.56 8.16
N ARG A 179 17.15 -11.45 9.44
CA ARG A 179 18.11 -11.28 10.54
C ARG A 179 18.77 -12.59 10.96
N ALA A 180 17.99 -13.66 11.08
CA ALA A 180 18.44 -14.93 11.64
C ALA A 180 18.98 -15.91 10.59
N GLY A 181 18.48 -15.87 9.36
CA GLY A 181 18.76 -16.81 8.29
C GLY A 181 19.57 -16.22 7.14
N GLY A 182 19.49 -16.90 5.98
CA GLY A 182 20.24 -16.58 4.77
C GLY A 182 21.50 -17.44 4.58
N PRO A 183 22.30 -17.16 3.54
CA PRO A 183 23.45 -17.98 3.16
C PRO A 183 24.44 -18.20 4.32
N GLY A 184 24.75 -19.47 4.58
CA GLY A 184 25.69 -19.86 5.63
C GLY A 184 25.15 -19.73 7.07
N ARG A 185 23.85 -19.43 7.26
CA ARG A 185 23.22 -19.37 8.58
C ARG A 185 22.24 -20.53 8.77
N VAL A 186 22.13 -20.98 10.03
CA VAL A 186 21.19 -22.02 10.44
C VAL A 186 20.22 -21.40 11.44
N LEU A 187 18.91 -21.53 11.18
CA LEU A 187 17.88 -21.05 12.09
C LEU A 187 17.88 -21.86 13.38
N THR A 188 17.60 -21.21 14.51
CA THR A 188 17.38 -21.92 15.76
C THR A 188 16.06 -22.71 15.70
N PRO A 189 15.94 -23.85 16.40
CA PRO A 189 14.69 -24.62 16.43
C PRO A 189 13.47 -23.82 16.89
N ALA A 190 13.67 -22.85 17.79
CA ALA A 190 12.60 -21.97 18.26
C ALA A 190 12.05 -21.06 17.14
N VAL A 191 12.93 -20.53 16.28
CA VAL A 191 12.54 -19.71 15.13
C VAL A 191 11.85 -20.57 14.07
N GLU A 192 12.39 -21.75 13.76
CA GLU A 192 11.73 -22.68 12.82
C GLU A 192 10.33 -23.09 13.29
N MET A 193 10.17 -23.35 14.59
CA MET A 193 8.88 -23.69 15.20
C MET A 193 7.88 -22.53 15.08
N ALA A 194 8.29 -21.32 15.44
CA ALA A 194 7.42 -20.14 15.48
C ALA A 194 6.88 -19.75 14.09
N TYR A 195 7.63 -20.01 13.02
CA TYR A 195 7.25 -19.65 11.66
C TYR A 195 6.94 -20.86 10.78
N ARG A 196 6.70 -22.03 11.36
CA ARG A 196 6.46 -23.28 10.61
C ARG A 196 5.43 -23.09 9.49
N GLU A 197 4.29 -22.48 9.78
CA GLU A 197 3.21 -22.28 8.80
C GLU A 197 3.68 -21.50 7.56
N HIS A 198 4.48 -20.45 7.77
CA HIS A 198 5.06 -19.65 6.70
C HIS A 198 6.17 -20.37 5.92
N LEU A 199 6.70 -21.46 6.48
CA LEU A 199 7.79 -22.25 5.88
C LEU A 199 7.30 -23.57 5.26
N SER A 200 6.16 -24.12 5.71
CA SER A 200 5.65 -25.42 5.29
C SER A 200 4.78 -25.36 4.04
N SER A 201 4.08 -24.25 3.79
CA SER A 201 3.29 -24.12 2.57
C SER A 201 4.22 -24.14 1.36
N SER A 202 3.95 -25.02 0.39
CA SER A 202 4.52 -24.85 -0.95
C SER A 202 4.07 -23.50 -1.50
N ALA A 203 4.91 -22.84 -2.30
CA ALA A 203 4.62 -21.53 -2.89
C ALA A 203 3.50 -21.62 -3.97
N GLN A 204 2.31 -22.06 -3.58
CA GLN A 204 1.14 -22.27 -4.42
C GLN A 204 0.12 -21.14 -4.21
N SER A 205 0.61 -19.90 -4.10
CA SER A 205 -0.26 -18.74 -4.21
C SER A 205 -0.55 -18.46 -5.68
N ALA A 206 -1.80 -18.14 -6.01
CA ALA A 206 -2.17 -17.65 -7.35
C ALA A 206 -1.63 -16.23 -7.62
N ASP A 207 -1.24 -15.52 -6.56
CA ASP A 207 -0.62 -14.20 -6.61
C ASP A 207 0.92 -14.34 -6.70
N PRO A 208 1.54 -13.86 -7.80
CA PRO A 208 2.99 -13.94 -8.02
C PRO A 208 3.83 -13.27 -6.93
N GLU A 209 3.40 -12.12 -6.39
CA GLU A 209 4.15 -11.41 -5.36
C GLU A 209 4.17 -12.19 -4.05
N ILE A 210 3.02 -12.76 -3.68
CA ILE A 210 2.90 -13.61 -2.48
C ILE A 210 3.74 -14.88 -2.65
N ALA A 211 3.74 -15.47 -3.85
CA ALA A 211 4.53 -16.66 -4.15
C ALA A 211 6.04 -16.37 -4.04
N GLU A 212 6.52 -15.26 -4.58
CA GLU A 212 7.92 -14.84 -4.48
C GLU A 212 8.34 -14.58 -3.02
N GLU A 213 7.52 -13.88 -2.25
CA GLU A 213 7.78 -13.62 -0.83
C GLU A 213 7.82 -14.92 0.00
N GLN A 214 6.96 -15.89 -0.29
CA GLN A 214 7.00 -17.21 0.35
C GLN A 214 8.27 -17.99 -0.03
N LEU A 215 8.64 -17.96 -1.31
CA LEU A 215 9.86 -18.58 -1.82
C LEU A 215 11.10 -17.98 -1.14
N TYR A 216 11.13 -16.66 -0.97
CA TYR A 216 12.19 -15.95 -0.28
C TYR A 216 12.34 -16.36 1.18
N ARG A 217 11.22 -16.48 1.94
CA ARG A 217 11.24 -16.94 3.34
C ARG A 217 11.80 -18.35 3.47
N ARG A 218 11.41 -19.25 2.57
CA ARG A 218 11.89 -20.65 2.54
C ARG A 218 13.38 -20.72 2.21
N TRP A 219 13.84 -19.88 1.27
CA TRP A 219 15.26 -19.75 0.94
C TRP A 219 16.08 -19.24 2.13
N LEU A 220 15.61 -18.20 2.82
CA LEU A 220 16.25 -17.69 4.06
C LEU A 220 16.34 -18.76 5.16
N ALA A 221 15.36 -19.66 5.23
CA ALA A 221 15.34 -20.79 6.16
C ALA A 221 16.13 -22.02 5.69
N GLY A 222 16.74 -21.97 4.49
CA GLY A 222 17.47 -23.09 3.89
C GLY A 222 16.58 -24.26 3.48
N LYS A 223 15.26 -24.07 3.39
CA LYS A 223 14.29 -25.09 2.97
C LYS A 223 14.08 -25.12 1.45
N GLU A 224 14.51 -24.07 0.75
CA GLU A 224 14.44 -23.98 -0.71
C GLU A 224 15.80 -23.56 -1.27
N GLN A 225 16.42 -24.44 -2.05
CA GLN A 225 17.78 -24.26 -2.60
C GLN A 225 17.81 -24.44 -4.12
N ASP A 226 16.80 -25.11 -4.68
CA ASP A 226 16.64 -25.35 -6.11
C ASP A 226 15.95 -24.16 -6.77
N LEU A 227 16.69 -23.05 -6.83
CA LEU A 227 16.28 -21.81 -7.47
C LEU A 227 17.10 -21.62 -8.75
N ASP A 228 16.47 -21.03 -9.77
CA ASP A 228 17.22 -20.53 -10.93
C ASP A 228 18.20 -19.42 -10.48
N GLU A 229 19.23 -19.21 -11.28
CA GLU A 229 20.33 -18.30 -10.92
C GLU A 229 19.85 -16.86 -10.76
N VAL A 230 18.88 -16.42 -11.58
CA VAL A 230 18.36 -15.03 -11.52
C VAL A 230 17.63 -14.79 -10.20
N THR A 231 16.73 -15.70 -9.82
CA THR A 231 16.01 -15.62 -8.55
C THR A 231 16.97 -15.69 -7.35
N ARG A 232 17.96 -16.58 -7.40
CA ARG A 232 18.97 -16.71 -6.35
C ARG A 232 19.78 -15.42 -6.18
N GLU A 233 20.26 -14.82 -7.28
CA GLU A 233 21.02 -13.57 -7.23
C GLU A 233 20.19 -12.41 -6.69
N ALA A 234 18.91 -12.31 -7.06
CA ALA A 234 17.99 -11.31 -6.51
C ALA A 234 17.83 -11.46 -4.98
N PHE A 235 17.61 -12.69 -4.50
CA PHE A 235 17.46 -12.98 -3.08
C PHE A 235 18.73 -12.68 -2.27
N VAL A 236 19.90 -13.01 -2.81
CA VAL A 236 21.20 -12.69 -2.20
C VAL A 236 21.40 -11.17 -2.12
N ARG A 237 21.13 -10.43 -3.20
CA ARG A 237 21.25 -8.95 -3.21
C ARG A 237 20.36 -8.31 -2.14
N ARG A 238 19.09 -8.72 -2.06
CA ARG A 238 18.13 -8.23 -1.05
C ARG A 238 18.62 -8.51 0.37
N TRP A 239 19.05 -9.74 0.64
CA TRP A 239 19.53 -10.11 1.97
C TRP A 239 20.81 -9.35 2.37
N GLN A 240 21.78 -9.19 1.45
CA GLN A 240 23.01 -8.44 1.71
C GLN A 240 22.76 -6.97 2.00
N ALA A 241 21.87 -6.32 1.23
CA ALA A 241 21.46 -4.93 1.49
C ALA A 241 20.92 -4.78 2.92
N LYS A 242 20.08 -5.73 3.36
CA LYS A 242 19.57 -5.77 4.74
C LYS A 242 20.67 -5.93 5.78
N GLN A 243 21.65 -6.81 5.56
CA GLN A 243 22.76 -7.00 6.51
C GLN A 243 23.59 -5.73 6.69
N ARG A 244 23.84 -4.97 5.61
CA ARG A 244 24.59 -3.70 5.67
C ARG A 244 23.88 -2.67 6.55
N VAL A 245 22.57 -2.52 6.40
CA VAL A 245 21.76 -1.63 7.24
C VAL A 245 21.81 -2.04 8.71
N LEU A 246 21.71 -3.35 9.02
CA LEU A 246 21.79 -3.86 10.38
C LEU A 246 23.18 -3.68 11.02
N GLN A 247 24.24 -3.79 10.23
CA GLN A 247 25.61 -3.54 10.68
C GLN A 247 25.85 -2.05 10.98
N ALA A 248 25.37 -1.16 10.12
CA ALA A 248 25.49 0.29 10.32
C ALA A 248 24.78 0.80 11.58
N ARG A 249 23.72 0.12 12.05
CA ARG A 249 23.00 0.47 13.30
C ARG A 249 23.71 0.02 14.58
N LYS A 250 24.73 -0.84 14.49
CA LYS A 250 25.48 -1.37 15.63
C LYS A 250 26.79 -0.62 15.90
N SER A 251 27.25 0.18 14.94
CA SER A 251 28.45 1.04 15.04
C SER A 251 28.07 2.42 15.56
#